data_AF-V5V7W4-F1
#
_entry.id   AF-V5V7W4-F1
#
_cell.length_a   1.000
_cell.length_b   1.000
_cell.length_c   1.000
_cell.angle_alpha   90.00
_cell.angle_beta   90.00
_cell.angle_gamma   90.00
#
_symmetry.space_group_name_H-M   'P 1'
#
loop_
_entity.id
_entity.type
_entity.pdbx_description
1 polymer ?
#
loop_
_entity_poly.entity_id
_entity_poly.type
_entity_poly.pdbx_seq_one_letter_code
_entity_poly.pdbx_strand_id
1 'polypeptide(L)'
;MKIRIWCAAQPREAELSAEQVVTKVVPVLQQCHSSAEIVVCPLDAPMAIAPQAAVLDYSLTHWASSHLWQQCRALGPLVSQWGIGTGTGGLYQLPLAQTAKGTLFGEIIGCLEGTWQLPIHASDRQRQTLYALGRRLLDYLQAPVGCYFLQFDWQGEVIFERLWPFPTVAALASIGVQTPNWLVAHYQCLRGMPLRDVRIPARDTVRRLE
;
A
#
# COMPACT_ATOMS: atom_id res chain seq x y z
N MET A 1 -17.79 -0.70 -16.03
CA MET A 1 -16.58 -1.35 -15.45
C MET A 1 -17.00 -2.00 -14.15
N LYS A 2 -16.50 -3.19 -13.80
CA LYS A 2 -16.82 -3.83 -12.52
C LYS A 2 -15.61 -3.75 -11.58
N ILE A 3 -15.82 -3.27 -10.35
CA ILE A 3 -14.80 -3.27 -9.29
C ILE A 3 -15.28 -4.24 -8.20
N ARG A 4 -14.45 -5.23 -7.87
CA ARG A 4 -14.67 -6.10 -6.70
C ARG A 4 -13.71 -5.71 -5.59
N ILE A 5 -14.24 -5.54 -4.39
CA ILE A 5 -13.44 -5.22 -3.21
C ILE A 5 -13.47 -6.43 -2.28
N TRP A 6 -12.33 -7.07 -2.13
CA TRP A 6 -12.14 -8.22 -1.24
C TRP A 6 -11.70 -7.74 0.14
N CYS A 7 -12.47 -8.04 1.16
CA CYS A 7 -12.19 -7.68 2.56
C CYS A 7 -12.36 -8.89 3.47
N ALA A 8 -11.75 -8.86 4.65
CA ALA A 8 -11.90 -9.92 5.63
C ALA A 8 -13.36 -9.94 6.15
N ALA A 9 -13.94 -11.13 6.27
CA ALA A 9 -15.22 -11.33 6.95
C ALA A 9 -15.07 -11.06 8.46
N GLN A 10 -13.90 -11.40 9.03
CA GLN A 10 -13.51 -11.08 10.40
C GLN A 10 -12.22 -10.24 10.36
N PRO A 11 -12.33 -8.91 10.28
CA PRO A 11 -11.17 -8.04 10.12
C PRO A 11 -10.29 -8.03 11.37
N ARG A 12 -8.98 -8.02 11.15
CA ARG A 12 -7.97 -7.73 12.18
C ARG A 12 -7.81 -6.22 12.36
N GLU A 13 -7.02 -5.80 13.35
CA GLU A 13 -6.80 -4.40 13.72
C GLU A 13 -6.41 -3.48 12.54
N ALA A 14 -5.69 -3.99 11.53
CA ALA A 14 -5.27 -3.23 10.35
C ALA A 14 -6.19 -3.37 9.12
N GLU A 15 -7.31 -4.08 9.22
CA GLU A 15 -8.22 -4.39 8.12
C GLU A 15 -9.58 -3.69 8.30
N LEU A 16 -10.27 -3.46 7.19
CA LEU A 16 -11.64 -2.93 7.21
C LEU A 16 -12.67 -4.06 7.21
N SER A 17 -13.73 -3.91 8.01
CA SER A 17 -14.92 -4.76 7.91
C SER A 17 -15.66 -4.51 6.59
N ALA A 18 -16.50 -5.45 6.16
CA ALA A 18 -17.34 -5.26 4.98
C ALA A 18 -18.24 -4.01 5.08
N GLU A 19 -18.81 -3.75 6.27
CA GLU A 19 -19.60 -2.56 6.54
C GLU A 19 -18.76 -1.27 6.42
N GLN A 20 -17.54 -1.28 6.96
CA GLN A 20 -16.61 -0.15 6.82
C GLN A 20 -16.19 0.07 5.36
N VAL A 21 -16.03 -1.00 4.57
CA VAL A 21 -15.76 -0.87 3.12
C VAL A 21 -16.95 -0.25 2.41
N VAL A 22 -18.18 -0.73 2.67
CA VAL A 22 -19.40 -0.17 2.09
C VAL A 22 -19.57 1.32 2.45
N THR A 23 -19.29 1.71 3.68
CA THR A 23 -19.55 3.09 4.15
C THR A 23 -18.41 4.06 3.82
N LYS A 24 -17.15 3.61 3.82
CA LYS A 24 -15.98 4.50 3.67
C LYS A 24 -15.32 4.43 2.29
N VAL A 25 -15.40 3.28 1.60
CA VAL A 25 -14.64 3.04 0.36
C VAL A 25 -15.54 3.17 -0.87
N VAL A 26 -16.71 2.53 -0.84
CA VAL A 26 -17.64 2.51 -1.98
C VAL A 26 -18.03 3.91 -2.44
N PRO A 27 -18.36 4.89 -1.56
CA PRO A 27 -18.72 6.24 -2.00
C PRO A 27 -17.59 6.96 -2.74
N VAL A 28 -16.34 6.82 -2.25
CA VAL A 28 -15.16 7.44 -2.88
C VAL A 28 -14.93 6.85 -4.28
N LEU A 29 -15.08 5.53 -4.41
CA LEU A 29 -14.96 4.86 -5.70
C LEU A 29 -16.10 5.21 -6.65
N GLN A 30 -17.33 5.36 -6.17
CA GLN A 30 -18.46 5.80 -6.99
C GLN A 30 -18.27 7.24 -7.48
N GLN A 31 -17.68 8.12 -6.68
CA GLN A 31 -17.33 9.48 -7.11
C GLN A 31 -16.27 9.45 -8.23
N CYS A 32 -15.25 8.60 -8.09
CA CYS A 32 -14.17 8.48 -9.08
C CYS A 32 -14.58 7.67 -10.33
N HIS A 33 -15.55 6.77 -10.18
CA HIS A 33 -16.01 5.83 -11.20
C HIS A 33 -17.54 5.73 -11.16
N SER A 34 -18.22 6.79 -11.58
CA SER A 34 -19.68 6.91 -11.50
C SER A 34 -20.47 5.82 -12.24
N SER A 35 -19.86 5.20 -13.25
CA SER A 35 -20.43 4.09 -14.03
C SER A 35 -19.93 2.70 -13.62
N ALA A 36 -19.13 2.60 -12.54
CA ALA A 36 -18.64 1.32 -12.07
C ALA A 36 -19.68 0.59 -11.21
N GLU A 37 -19.91 -0.69 -11.51
CA GLU A 37 -20.58 -1.60 -10.58
C GLU A 37 -19.55 -1.99 -9.51
N ILE A 38 -19.85 -1.67 -8.24
CA ILE A 38 -18.96 -1.98 -7.12
C ILE A 38 -19.58 -3.10 -6.28
N VAL A 39 -18.81 -4.16 -6.09
CA VAL A 39 -19.23 -5.33 -5.31
C VAL A 39 -18.25 -5.53 -4.15
N VAL A 40 -18.77 -5.60 -2.93
CA VAL A 40 -17.98 -5.93 -1.74
C VAL A 40 -18.11 -7.42 -1.47
N CYS A 41 -16.97 -8.09 -1.31
CA CYS A 41 -16.87 -9.54 -1.16
C CYS A 41 -16.14 -9.87 0.15
N PRO A 42 -16.89 -10.15 1.25
CA PRO A 42 -16.31 -10.63 2.50
C PRO A 42 -15.70 -12.02 2.32
N LEU A 43 -14.57 -12.28 2.95
CA LEU A 43 -13.85 -13.55 2.89
C LEU A 43 -13.55 -14.11 4.28
N ASP A 44 -13.94 -15.35 4.53
CA ASP A 44 -13.61 -16.07 5.77
C ASP A 44 -12.13 -16.48 5.83
N ALA A 45 -11.48 -16.61 4.68
CA ALA A 45 -10.06 -16.96 4.57
C ALA A 45 -9.37 -16.19 3.43
N PRO A 46 -8.07 -15.85 3.57
CA PRO A 46 -7.27 -15.32 2.47
C PRO A 46 -7.30 -16.26 1.26
N MET A 47 -7.54 -15.72 0.07
CA MET A 47 -7.46 -16.46 -1.19
C MET A 47 -6.49 -15.78 -2.16
N ALA A 48 -5.86 -16.59 -3.01
CA ALA A 48 -5.18 -16.05 -4.17
C ALA A 48 -6.23 -15.44 -5.12
N ILE A 49 -6.13 -14.13 -5.37
CA ILE A 49 -6.97 -13.50 -6.38
C ILE A 49 -6.46 -13.91 -7.75
N ALA A 50 -7.36 -14.43 -8.60
CA ALA A 50 -7.12 -14.63 -10.02
C ALA A 50 -7.71 -13.44 -10.79
N PRO A 51 -6.90 -12.42 -11.14
CA PRO A 51 -7.43 -11.18 -11.67
C PRO A 51 -7.98 -11.37 -13.09
N GLN A 52 -9.20 -10.90 -13.34
CA GLN A 52 -9.92 -11.08 -14.62
C GLN A 52 -9.95 -9.79 -15.44
N ALA A 53 -9.79 -9.85 -16.77
CA ALA A 53 -9.65 -8.64 -17.60
C ALA A 53 -10.84 -7.66 -17.51
N ALA A 54 -12.05 -8.15 -17.28
CA ALA A 54 -13.26 -7.33 -17.20
C ALA A 54 -13.55 -6.78 -15.78
N VAL A 55 -12.76 -7.18 -14.78
CA VAL A 55 -13.00 -6.87 -13.36
C VAL A 55 -11.73 -6.35 -12.71
N LEU A 56 -11.81 -5.18 -12.08
CA LEU A 56 -10.74 -4.67 -11.23
C LEU A 56 -10.92 -5.24 -9.83
N ASP A 57 -9.98 -6.09 -9.41
CA ASP A 57 -9.98 -6.68 -8.08
C ASP A 57 -9.11 -5.84 -7.13
N TYR A 58 -9.76 -5.23 -6.14
CA TYR A 58 -9.12 -4.49 -5.06
C TYR A 58 -9.09 -5.37 -3.82
N SER A 59 -7.89 -5.67 -3.32
CA SER A 59 -7.74 -6.44 -2.10
C SER A 59 -7.40 -5.51 -0.93
N LEU A 60 -8.25 -5.54 0.10
CA LEU A 60 -8.08 -4.82 1.37
C LEU A 60 -7.95 -5.80 2.56
N THR A 61 -7.77 -7.09 2.26
CA THR A 61 -7.55 -8.14 3.25
C THR A 61 -6.12 -8.65 3.15
N HIS A 62 -5.66 -9.26 4.22
CA HIS A 62 -4.34 -9.82 4.31
C HIS A 62 -4.16 -11.10 3.46
N TRP A 63 -3.11 -11.15 2.64
CA TRP A 63 -2.70 -12.32 1.84
C TRP A 63 -1.84 -13.30 2.67
N ALA A 64 -2.35 -13.64 3.86
CA ALA A 64 -1.60 -14.15 5.01
C ALA A 64 -0.90 -15.50 4.86
N SER A 65 -1.25 -16.26 3.83
CA SER A 65 -0.71 -17.60 3.62
C SER A 65 0.55 -17.62 2.77
N SER A 66 1.00 -16.48 2.24
CA SER A 66 2.23 -16.46 1.45
C SER A 66 3.48 -16.54 2.33
N HIS A 67 4.48 -17.30 1.88
CA HIS A 67 5.81 -17.33 2.50
C HIS A 67 6.41 -15.91 2.61
N LEU A 68 6.21 -15.10 1.56
CA LEU A 68 6.62 -13.70 1.50
C LEU A 68 6.08 -12.87 2.67
N TRP A 69 4.80 -13.06 3.03
CA TRP A 69 4.24 -12.37 4.19
C TRP A 69 4.97 -12.71 5.49
N GLN A 70 5.28 -13.99 5.73
CA GLN A 70 5.99 -14.39 6.94
C GLN A 70 7.41 -13.82 6.98
N GLN A 71 8.09 -13.78 5.83
CA GLN A 71 9.40 -13.14 5.71
C GLN A 71 9.31 -11.64 6.02
N CYS A 72 8.33 -10.94 5.44
CA CYS A 72 8.09 -9.52 5.71
C CYS A 72 7.83 -9.23 7.21
N ARG A 73 7.06 -10.10 7.89
CA ARG A 73 6.83 -9.96 9.35
C ARG A 73 8.07 -10.15 10.19
N ALA A 74 9.04 -10.93 9.71
CA ALA A 74 10.25 -11.27 10.45
C ALA A 74 11.39 -10.25 10.26
N LEU A 75 11.16 -9.14 9.54
CA LEU A 75 12.21 -8.16 9.20
C LEU A 75 12.72 -7.34 10.39
N GLY A 76 11.95 -7.18 11.47
CA GLY A 76 12.30 -6.31 12.60
C GLY A 76 13.73 -6.52 13.12
N PRO A 77 14.09 -7.72 13.58
CA PRO A 77 15.44 -8.00 14.09
C PRO A 77 16.57 -7.72 13.07
N LEU A 78 16.32 -8.01 11.79
CA LEU A 78 17.29 -7.74 10.72
C LEU A 78 17.49 -6.23 10.52
N VAL A 79 16.40 -5.45 10.51
CA VAL A 79 16.47 -4.00 10.36
C VAL A 79 17.20 -3.36 11.54
N SER A 80 16.98 -3.85 12.77
CA SER A 80 17.75 -3.41 13.93
C SER A 80 19.25 -3.65 13.78
N GLN A 81 19.68 -4.79 13.20
CA GLN A 81 21.08 -5.08 12.93
C GLN A 81 21.71 -4.12 11.91
N TRP A 82 20.89 -3.44 11.10
CA TRP A 82 21.36 -2.40 10.18
C TRP A 82 21.51 -1.03 10.84
N GLY A 83 21.31 -0.94 12.16
CA GLY A 83 21.38 0.31 12.91
C GLY A 83 20.15 1.21 12.73
N ILE A 84 19.02 0.64 12.31
CA ILE A 84 17.77 1.38 12.12
C ILE A 84 16.82 1.04 13.28
N GLY A 85 16.24 2.08 13.89
CA GLY A 85 15.27 1.92 14.96
C GLY A 85 14.04 1.13 14.51
N THR A 86 13.47 0.34 15.40
CA THR A 86 12.24 -0.42 15.15
C THR A 86 11.16 -0.08 16.17
N GLY A 87 9.91 0.09 15.73
CA GLY A 87 8.81 0.51 16.59
C GLY A 87 7.46 -0.06 16.17
N THR A 88 6.40 0.44 16.80
CA THR A 88 5.01 0.07 16.55
C THR A 88 4.15 1.32 16.47
N GLY A 89 3.08 1.31 15.65
CA GLY A 89 2.15 2.43 15.55
C GLY A 89 2.59 3.54 14.58
N GLY A 90 3.50 3.22 13.65
CA GLY A 90 3.94 4.08 12.57
C GLY A 90 2.77 4.60 11.75
N LEU A 91 2.73 5.92 11.64
CA LEU A 91 1.65 6.68 11.01
C LEU A 91 1.87 6.87 9.51
N TYR A 92 3.04 6.51 9.00
CA TYR A 92 3.42 6.74 7.61
C TYR A 92 3.64 5.44 6.87
N GLN A 93 3.29 5.45 5.59
CA GLN A 93 3.59 4.37 4.66
C GLN A 93 4.22 4.93 3.39
N LEU A 94 5.35 4.38 2.98
CA LEU A 94 5.93 4.59 1.67
C LEU A 94 5.53 3.41 0.77
N PRO A 95 4.71 3.63 -0.26
CA PRO A 95 4.41 2.61 -1.26
C PRO A 95 5.58 2.39 -2.21
N LEU A 96 5.81 1.14 -2.60
CA LEU A 96 6.83 0.70 -3.54
C LEU A 96 6.18 -0.24 -4.56
N ALA A 97 6.56 -0.13 -5.84
CA ALA A 97 6.25 -1.13 -6.85
C ALA A 97 7.53 -1.81 -7.31
N GLN A 98 7.72 -3.06 -6.95
CA GLN A 98 8.80 -3.88 -7.49
C GLN A 98 8.41 -4.32 -8.89
N THR A 99 9.19 -3.93 -9.90
CA THR A 99 8.98 -4.33 -11.29
C THR A 99 10.21 -5.09 -11.80
N ALA A 100 10.08 -5.74 -12.97
CA ALA A 100 11.21 -6.39 -13.63
C ALA A 100 12.35 -5.41 -14.01
N LYS A 101 12.08 -4.10 -14.09
CA LYS A 101 13.09 -3.07 -14.42
C LYS A 101 13.66 -2.38 -13.19
N GLY A 102 13.14 -2.66 -12.00
CA GLY A 102 13.52 -2.02 -10.74
C GLY A 102 12.31 -1.53 -9.94
N THR A 103 12.59 -1.06 -8.73
CA THR A 103 11.58 -0.49 -7.82
C THR A 103 11.19 0.91 -8.24
N LEU A 104 9.89 1.14 -8.39
CA LEU A 104 9.28 2.47 -8.42
C LEU A 104 8.88 2.86 -7.01
N PHE A 105 9.18 4.08 -6.60
CA PHE A 105 8.79 4.61 -5.30
C PHE A 105 7.62 5.57 -5.45
N GLY A 106 6.63 5.43 -4.57
CA GLY A 106 5.54 6.37 -4.45
C GLY A 106 5.89 7.60 -3.64
N GLU A 107 4.91 8.49 -3.54
CA GLU A 107 4.87 9.51 -2.49
C GLU A 107 4.40 8.90 -1.16
N ILE A 108 4.81 9.52 -0.06
CA ILE A 108 4.49 9.04 1.30
C ILE A 108 3.00 9.26 1.56
N ILE A 109 2.35 8.27 2.17
CA ILE A 109 0.98 8.33 2.70
C ILE A 109 1.07 8.44 4.22
N GLY A 110 0.28 9.31 4.86
CA GLY A 110 0.28 9.48 6.31
C GLY A 110 -1.12 9.42 6.91
N CYS A 111 -1.27 8.82 8.09
CA CYS A 111 -2.49 8.82 8.89
C CYS A 111 -2.44 9.99 9.87
N LEU A 112 -3.06 11.11 9.48
CA LEU A 112 -3.12 12.33 10.27
C LEU A 112 -4.54 12.52 10.78
N GLU A 113 -4.71 12.70 12.09
CA GLU A 113 -6.03 12.89 12.72
C GLU A 113 -7.02 11.75 12.36
N GLY A 114 -6.51 10.53 12.26
CA GLY A 114 -7.30 9.33 11.91
C GLY A 114 -7.65 9.21 10.41
N THR A 115 -7.10 10.08 9.56
CA THR A 115 -7.37 10.09 8.11
C THR A 115 -6.09 9.86 7.31
N TRP A 116 -6.13 8.90 6.39
CA TRP A 116 -5.03 8.65 5.46
C TRP A 116 -4.99 9.73 4.36
N GLN A 117 -3.83 10.35 4.17
CA GLN A 117 -3.61 11.45 3.24
C GLN A 117 -2.41 11.16 2.32
N LEU A 118 -2.52 11.59 1.06
CA LEU A 118 -1.49 11.50 0.03
C LEU A 118 -1.49 12.80 -0.81
N PRO A 119 -0.34 13.43 -1.10
CA PRO A 119 1.00 13.09 -0.60
C PRO A 119 1.33 13.73 0.75
N ILE A 120 2.22 13.08 1.50
CA ILE A 120 3.00 13.68 2.59
C ILE A 120 4.38 14.02 2.05
N HIS A 121 4.69 15.31 2.05
CA HIS A 121 5.93 15.83 1.50
C HIS A 121 7.09 15.63 2.46
N ALA A 122 8.09 14.87 2.04
CA ALA A 122 9.37 14.77 2.73
C ALA A 122 10.45 15.62 2.04
N SER A 123 11.54 15.95 2.75
CA SER A 123 12.76 16.48 2.14
C SER A 123 13.44 15.43 1.25
N ASP A 124 14.33 15.86 0.35
CA ASP A 124 15.10 14.93 -0.48
C ASP A 124 15.93 13.96 0.36
N ARG A 125 16.51 14.43 1.47
CA ARG A 125 17.27 13.58 2.39
C ARG A 125 16.40 12.50 3.01
N GLN A 126 15.21 12.86 3.50
CA GLN A 126 14.24 11.90 4.05
C GLN A 126 13.82 10.88 2.99
N ARG A 127 13.49 11.32 1.77
CA ARG A 127 13.15 10.43 0.64
C ARG A 127 14.28 9.46 0.33
N GLN A 128 15.51 9.96 0.17
CA GLN A 128 16.69 9.13 -0.12
C GLN A 128 16.91 8.04 0.95
N THR A 129 16.78 8.40 2.24
CA THR A 129 16.87 7.43 3.35
C THR A 129 15.80 6.35 3.24
N LEU A 130 14.55 6.73 3.00
CA LEU A 130 13.45 5.78 2.87
C LEU A 130 13.58 4.91 1.61
N TYR A 131 14.07 5.48 0.50
CA TYR A 131 14.30 4.74 -0.75
C TYR A 131 15.41 3.72 -0.59
N ALA A 132 16.50 4.09 0.09
CA ALA A 132 17.59 3.18 0.41
C ALA A 132 17.12 2.03 1.30
N LEU A 133 16.34 2.32 2.35
CA LEU A 133 15.77 1.29 3.22
C LEU A 133 14.81 0.36 2.44
N GLY A 134 13.87 0.94 1.69
CA GLY A 134 12.91 0.18 0.88
C GLY A 134 13.61 -0.74 -0.13
N ARG A 135 14.61 -0.22 -0.85
CA ARG A 135 15.42 -1.03 -1.78
C ARG A 135 16.12 -2.18 -1.06
N ARG A 136 16.82 -1.88 0.05
CA ARG A 136 17.56 -2.88 0.82
C ARG A 136 16.68 -4.00 1.34
N LEU A 137 15.47 -3.68 1.79
CA LEU A 137 14.48 -4.67 2.22
C LEU A 137 14.03 -5.56 1.05
N LEU A 138 13.68 -4.97 -0.09
CA LEU A 138 13.22 -5.73 -1.26
C LEU A 138 14.33 -6.62 -1.83
N ASP A 139 15.57 -6.14 -1.86
CA ASP A 139 16.73 -6.91 -2.32
C ASP A 139 17.02 -8.09 -1.38
N TYR A 140 16.98 -7.86 -0.05
CA TYR A 140 17.14 -8.93 0.94
C TYR A 140 16.10 -10.04 0.79
N LEU A 141 14.84 -9.65 0.55
CA LEU A 141 13.74 -10.59 0.36
C LEU A 141 13.76 -11.29 -1.00
N GLN A 142 14.60 -10.85 -1.94
CA GLN A 142 14.46 -11.18 -3.37
C GLN A 142 13.02 -10.99 -3.83
N ALA A 143 12.45 -9.84 -3.47
CA ALA A 143 11.03 -9.59 -3.53
C ALA A 143 10.48 -9.78 -4.97
N PRO A 144 9.40 -10.58 -5.15
CA PRO A 144 8.79 -10.74 -6.47
C PRO A 144 8.16 -9.43 -6.95
N VAL A 145 7.83 -9.39 -8.25
CA VAL A 145 7.08 -8.27 -8.83
C VAL A 145 5.76 -8.10 -8.07
N GLY A 146 5.49 -6.88 -7.63
CA GLY A 146 4.39 -6.61 -6.70
C GLY A 146 4.41 -5.20 -6.14
N CYS A 147 3.38 -4.88 -5.36
CA CYS A 147 3.33 -3.63 -4.60
C CYS A 147 3.60 -3.94 -3.13
N TYR A 148 4.41 -3.09 -2.51
CA TYR A 148 4.82 -3.19 -1.13
C TYR A 148 4.58 -1.87 -0.42
N PHE A 149 4.27 -1.90 0.86
CA PHE A 149 4.06 -0.70 1.67
C PHE A 149 4.99 -0.76 2.88
N LEU A 150 6.01 0.09 2.89
CA LEU A 150 6.91 0.27 4.02
C LEU A 150 6.23 1.15 5.05
N GLN A 151 5.81 0.58 6.18
CA GLN A 151 5.26 1.29 7.32
C GLN A 151 6.36 1.72 8.28
N PHE A 152 6.34 3.00 8.66
CA PHE A 152 7.36 3.62 9.48
C PHE A 152 6.80 4.79 10.30
N ASP A 153 7.58 5.22 11.28
CA ASP A 153 7.46 6.51 11.95
C ASP A 153 8.71 7.36 11.72
N TRP A 154 8.64 8.67 11.98
CA TRP A 154 9.76 9.59 11.83
C TRP A 154 10.05 10.32 13.16
N GLN A 155 11.24 10.11 13.72
CA GLN A 155 11.67 10.72 14.99
C GLN A 155 13.08 11.27 14.84
N GLY A 156 13.27 12.21 13.89
CA GLY A 156 14.59 12.69 13.44
C GLY A 156 15.31 11.70 12.52
N GLU A 157 15.04 10.41 12.67
CA GLU A 157 15.43 9.31 11.80
C GLU A 157 14.24 8.38 11.52
N VAL A 158 14.42 7.45 10.57
CA VAL A 158 13.39 6.47 10.23
C VAL A 158 13.27 5.40 11.34
N ILE A 159 12.05 5.20 11.83
CA ILE A 159 11.70 4.09 12.73
C ILE A 159 10.89 3.07 11.93
N PHE A 160 11.51 1.93 11.62
CA PHE A 160 10.86 0.86 10.87
C PHE A 160 9.81 0.14 11.72
N GLU A 161 8.64 -0.13 11.15
CA GLU A 161 7.67 -1.01 11.79
C GLU A 161 7.45 -2.28 10.98
N ARG A 162 7.12 -2.14 9.69
CA ARG A 162 6.70 -3.28 8.87
C ARG A 162 6.87 -3.02 7.39
N LEU A 163 7.06 -4.11 6.64
CA LEU A 163 6.82 -4.13 5.20
C LEU A 163 5.57 -4.96 4.89
N TRP A 164 4.61 -4.40 4.18
CA TRP A 164 3.42 -5.13 3.71
C TRP A 164 3.63 -5.53 2.25
N PRO A 165 3.46 -6.80 1.86
CA PRO A 165 3.60 -7.25 0.46
C PRO A 165 2.30 -7.09 -0.35
N PHE A 166 1.46 -6.13 0.02
CA PHE A 166 0.19 -5.79 -0.62
C PHE A 166 -0.25 -4.39 -0.19
N PRO A 167 -1.16 -3.74 -0.96
CA PRO A 167 -1.80 -2.50 -0.54
C PRO A 167 -2.54 -2.64 0.80
N THR A 168 -2.33 -1.68 1.69
CA THR A 168 -3.04 -1.59 2.96
C THR A 168 -4.24 -0.64 2.82
N VAL A 169 -4.98 -0.41 3.92
CA VAL A 169 -6.00 0.65 3.98
C VAL A 169 -5.45 2.03 3.58
N ALA A 170 -4.15 2.30 3.78
CA ALA A 170 -3.51 3.55 3.37
C ALA A 170 -3.58 3.77 1.84
N ALA A 171 -3.59 2.70 1.04
CA ALA A 171 -3.68 2.79 -0.41
C ALA A 171 -4.95 3.50 -0.91
N LEU A 172 -6.01 3.54 -0.09
CA LEU A 172 -7.24 4.27 -0.40
C LEU A 172 -7.00 5.77 -0.64
N ALA A 173 -6.02 6.37 0.04
CA ALA A 173 -5.66 7.77 -0.13
C ALA A 173 -5.18 8.11 -1.56
N SER A 174 -4.84 7.10 -2.37
CA SER A 174 -4.44 7.29 -3.77
C SER A 174 -5.61 7.36 -4.76
N ILE A 175 -6.83 6.95 -4.35
CA ILE A 175 -8.02 6.97 -5.22
C ILE A 175 -8.39 8.42 -5.53
N GLY A 176 -8.49 8.77 -6.81
CA GLY A 176 -8.79 10.15 -7.26
C GLY A 176 -7.64 11.14 -7.06
N VAL A 177 -6.52 10.71 -6.49
CA VAL A 177 -5.32 11.54 -6.25
C VAL A 177 -4.18 11.18 -7.20
N GLN A 178 -4.00 9.88 -7.46
CA GLN A 178 -2.86 9.35 -8.20
C GLN A 178 -3.33 8.45 -9.34
N THR A 179 -2.61 8.42 -10.46
CA THR A 179 -2.86 7.52 -11.59
C THR A 179 -1.60 6.73 -11.99
N PRO A 180 -1.66 5.39 -12.00
CA PRO A 180 -2.71 4.57 -11.39
C PRO A 180 -2.73 4.76 -9.86
N ASN A 181 -3.89 4.57 -9.24
CA ASN A 181 -3.96 4.42 -7.79
C ASN A 181 -3.27 3.09 -7.38
N TRP A 182 -2.88 2.95 -6.11
CA TRP A 182 -2.07 1.81 -5.66
C TRP A 182 -2.80 0.46 -5.72
N LEU A 183 -4.13 0.44 -5.65
CA LEU A 183 -4.92 -0.79 -5.81
C LEU A 183 -4.91 -1.25 -7.27
N VAL A 184 -5.01 -0.32 -8.22
CA VAL A 184 -4.86 -0.60 -9.66
C VAL A 184 -3.42 -1.00 -10.00
N ALA A 185 -2.42 -0.32 -9.43
CA ALA A 185 -1.01 -0.69 -9.62
C ALA A 185 -0.73 -2.12 -9.15
N HIS A 186 -1.27 -2.50 -7.99
CA HIS A 186 -1.16 -3.86 -7.48
C HIS A 186 -1.83 -4.89 -8.38
N TYR A 187 -3.06 -4.60 -8.85
CA TYR A 187 -3.76 -5.43 -9.83
C TYR A 187 -2.94 -5.62 -11.11
N GLN A 188 -2.31 -4.55 -11.62
CA GLN A 188 -1.45 -4.61 -12.80
C GLN A 188 -0.23 -5.51 -12.56
N CYS A 189 0.42 -5.39 -11.41
CA CYS A 189 1.54 -6.27 -11.03
C CYS A 189 1.12 -7.74 -10.99
N LEU A 190 -0.04 -8.06 -10.38
CA LEU A 190 -0.57 -9.44 -10.33
C LEU A 190 -0.86 -10.00 -11.73
N ARG A 191 -1.20 -9.14 -12.69
CA ARG A 191 -1.46 -9.50 -14.09
C ARG A 191 -0.22 -9.54 -14.97
N GLY A 192 0.95 -9.21 -14.44
CA GLY A 192 2.17 -9.03 -15.23
C GLY A 192 2.06 -7.86 -16.22
N MET A 193 1.14 -6.92 -15.99
CA MET A 193 1.00 -5.72 -16.82
C MET A 193 2.11 -4.72 -16.50
N PRO A 194 2.59 -3.97 -17.50
CA PRO A 194 3.66 -3.00 -17.29
C PRO A 194 3.18 -1.83 -16.45
N LEU A 195 3.80 -1.64 -15.28
CA LEU A 195 3.68 -0.41 -14.49
C LEU A 195 4.85 0.51 -14.87
N ARG A 196 4.56 1.58 -15.61
CA ARG A 196 5.59 2.49 -16.13
C ARG A 196 5.86 3.67 -15.20
N ASP A 197 4.81 4.22 -14.62
CA ASP A 197 4.87 5.44 -13.83
C ASP A 197 3.66 5.51 -12.89
N VAL A 198 3.82 6.28 -11.82
CA VAL A 198 2.82 6.52 -10.78
C VAL A 198 2.77 8.03 -10.54
N ARG A 199 1.73 8.69 -11.05
CA ARG A 199 1.67 10.17 -11.11
C ARG A 199 0.62 10.76 -10.21
N ILE A 200 0.98 11.81 -9.49
CA ILE A 200 0.06 12.71 -8.81
C ILE A 200 -0.03 13.99 -9.65
N PRO A 201 -1.22 14.42 -10.12
CA PRO A 201 -1.39 15.71 -10.77
C PRO A 201 -0.96 16.85 -9.83
N ALA A 202 -0.38 17.93 -10.35
CA ALA A 202 0.01 19.08 -9.53
C ALA A 202 -1.21 19.58 -8.72
N ARG A 203 -1.03 19.71 -7.40
CA ARG A 203 -2.05 20.19 -6.45
C ARG A 203 -1.45 21.29 -5.56
N ASP A 204 -2.28 22.28 -5.21
CA ASP A 204 -1.85 23.51 -4.54
C ASP A 204 -1.64 23.39 -3.02
N THR A 205 -1.99 22.25 -2.41
CA THR A 205 -1.85 22.02 -0.96
C THR A 205 -1.34 20.62 -0.65
N VAL A 206 -0.19 20.55 0.03
CA VAL A 206 0.48 19.29 0.41
C VAL A 206 1.01 19.41 1.85
N ARG A 207 0.71 18.43 2.70
CA ARG A 207 1.22 18.34 4.09
C ARG A 207 2.68 17.90 4.10
N ARG A 208 3.45 18.23 5.15
CA ARG A 208 4.86 17.83 5.27
C ARG A 208 5.04 16.70 6.29
N LEU A 209 6.07 15.89 6.09
CA LEU A 209 6.57 14.94 7.06
C LEU A 209 7.29 15.72 8.17
N GLU A 210 6.75 15.67 9.38
CA GLU A 210 7.32 16.32 10.58
C GLU A 210 8.35 15.42 11.27
#